data_AF-A0A9D7CDC9-F1
#
_entry.id   AF-A0A9D7CDC9-F1
#
_cell.length_a   1.000
_cell.length_b   1.000
_cell.length_c   1.000
_cell.angle_alpha   90.00
_cell.angle_beta   90.00
_cell.angle_gamma   90.00
#
_symmetry.space_group_name_H-M   'P 1'
#
loop_
_entity.id
_entity.type
_entity.pdbx_description
1 polymer ?
#
loop_
_entity_poly.entity_id
_entity_poly.type
_entity_poly.pdbx_seq_one_letter_code
_entity_poly.pdbx_strand_id
1 'polypeptide(L)' 'MTTPQPGDETVESIAALYLGNILFALEATAVGFSSEAKDEHAAFYRGIARKLAEARGREKGGPS' A
#
# COMPACT_ATOMS: atom_id res chain seq x y z
N MET A 1 -26.33 20.16 6.82
CA MET A 1 -25.18 19.53 6.13
C MET A 1 -24.00 19.65 7.06
N THR A 2 -23.63 18.57 7.73
CA THR A 2 -22.54 18.58 8.72
C THR A 2 -21.24 18.27 7.98
N THR A 3 -20.30 19.21 7.98
CA THR A 3 -18.93 18.98 7.47
C THR A 3 -18.23 17.92 8.33
N PRO A 4 -17.50 16.96 7.74
CA PRO A 4 -16.68 16.01 8.51
C PRO A 4 -15.68 16.78 9.39
N GLN A 5 -15.51 16.36 10.65
CA GLN A 5 -14.50 16.96 11.54
C GLN A 5 -13.11 16.37 11.28
N PRO A 6 -12.02 17.15 11.40
CA PRO A 6 -10.64 16.70 11.08
C PRO A 6 -10.02 15.68 12.07
N GLY A 7 -10.82 14.89 12.79
CA GLY A 7 -10.37 14.02 13.88
C GLY A 7 -10.47 12.51 13.62
N ASP A 8 -11.12 12.09 12.52
CA ASP A 8 -11.48 10.67 12.32
C ASP A 8 -10.59 9.93 11.31
N GLU A 9 -9.63 10.62 10.67
CA GLU A 9 -8.72 9.98 9.72
C GLU A 9 -7.55 9.31 10.47
N THR A 10 -7.55 7.98 10.51
CA THR A 10 -6.40 7.20 10.95
C THR A 10 -5.47 6.90 9.78
N VAL A 11 -4.19 6.64 10.06
CA VAL A 11 -3.22 6.15 9.07
C VAL A 11 -3.77 4.94 8.33
N GLU A 12 -4.45 4.03 9.04
CA GLU A 12 -5.07 2.84 8.46
C GLU A 12 -6.17 3.21 7.48
N SER A 13 -7.08 4.14 7.84
CA SER A 13 -8.17 4.58 6.98
C SER A 13 -7.66 5.25 5.69
N ILE A 14 -6.63 6.08 5.80
CA ILE A 14 -5.99 6.74 4.66
C ILE A 14 -5.25 5.72 3.79
N ALA A 15 -4.49 4.81 4.39
CA ALA A 15 -3.75 3.79 3.66
C ALA A 15 -4.71 2.83 2.92
N ALA A 16 -5.85 2.50 3.51
CA ALA A 16 -6.88 1.69 2.86
C ALA A 16 -7.51 2.40 1.66
N LEU A 17 -7.76 3.71 1.76
CA LEU A 17 -8.28 4.54 0.67
C LEU A 17 -7.30 4.65 -0.49
N TYR A 18 -6.01 4.89 -0.20
CA TYR A 18 -4.96 5.10 -1.19
C TYR A 18 -4.10 3.87 -1.47
N LEU A 19 -4.57 2.68 -1.13
CA LEU A 19 -3.75 1.47 -1.22
C LEU A 19 -3.20 1.25 -2.64
N GLY A 20 -4.01 1.46 -3.69
CA GLY A 20 -3.56 1.35 -5.07
C GLY A 20 -2.39 2.29 -5.40
N ASN A 21 -2.45 3.55 -4.93
CA ASN A 21 -1.39 4.54 -5.10
C ASN A 21 -0.12 4.14 -4.34
N ILE A 22 -0.27 3.62 -3.12
CA ILE A 22 0.85 3.13 -2.30
C ILE A 22 1.53 1.96 -3.00
N LEU A 23 0.78 0.97 -3.49
CA LEU A 23 1.32 -0.18 -4.23
C LEU A 23 2.07 0.26 -5.48
N PHE A 24 1.53 1.23 -6.23
CA PHE A 24 2.21 1.79 -7.39
C PHE A 24 3.54 2.47 -7.02
N ALA A 25 3.57 3.27 -5.96
CA ALA A 25 4.79 3.93 -5.49
C ALA A 25 5.87 2.92 -5.05
N LEU A 26 5.46 1.83 -4.39
CA LEU A 26 6.36 0.74 -4.00
C LEU A 26 6.97 0.03 -5.22
N GLU A 27 6.17 -0.24 -6.26
CA GLU A 27 6.69 -0.85 -7.49
C GLU A 27 7.60 0.11 -8.26
N ALA A 28 7.24 1.39 -8.39
CA ALA A 28 8.09 2.39 -9.02
C ALA A 28 9.46 2.50 -8.31
N THR A 29 9.46 2.43 -6.98
CA THR A 29 10.68 2.40 -6.17
C THR A 29 11.49 1.12 -6.43
N ALA A 30 10.82 -0.04 -6.48
CA ALA A 30 11.48 -1.31 -6.78
C ALA A 30 12.11 -1.34 -8.18
N VAL A 31 11.42 -0.78 -9.18
CA VAL A 31 11.94 -0.60 -10.54
C VAL A 31 13.20 0.27 -10.52
N GLY A 32 13.19 1.37 -9.77
CA GLY A 32 14.37 2.23 -9.58
C GLY A 32 15.57 1.46 -9.04
N PHE A 33 15.40 0.71 -7.95
CA PHE A 33 16.48 -0.10 -7.38
C PHE A 33 16.96 -1.20 -8.33
N SER A 34 16.06 -1.88 -9.03
CA SER A 34 16.45 -2.90 -10.00
C SER A 34 17.25 -2.30 -11.16
N SER A 35 16.91 -1.08 -11.61
CA SER A 35 17.69 -0.37 -12.63
C SER A 35 19.12 -0.02 -12.21
N GLU A 36 19.37 0.07 -10.90
CA GLU A 36 20.70 0.30 -10.31
C GLU A 36 21.41 -1.01 -9.92
N ALA A 37 20.93 -2.18 -10.39
CA ALA A 37 21.42 -3.51 -10.01
C ALA A 37 21.37 -3.79 -8.49
N LYS A 38 20.43 -3.16 -7.78
CA LYS A 38 20.17 -3.29 -6.34
C LYS A 38 18.97 -4.20 -6.06
N ASP A 39 19.03 -5.45 -6.55
CA ASP A 39 17.87 -6.34 -6.57
C ASP A 39 17.36 -6.74 -5.18
N GLU A 40 18.21 -6.81 -4.16
CA GLU A 40 17.78 -7.07 -2.78
C GLU A 40 16.86 -5.97 -2.25
N HIS A 41 17.17 -4.70 -2.57
CA HIS A 41 16.31 -3.57 -2.23
C HIS A 41 15.00 -3.61 -3.02
N ALA A 42 15.06 -3.92 -4.31
CA ALA A 42 13.85 -4.08 -5.13
C ALA A 42 12.93 -5.18 -4.58
N ALA A 43 13.49 -6.33 -4.20
CA ALA A 43 12.76 -7.43 -3.59
C ALA A 43 12.10 -7.04 -2.26
N PHE A 44 12.77 -6.22 -1.44
CA PHE A 44 12.22 -5.71 -0.19
C PHE A 44 10.94 -4.88 -0.41
N TYR A 45 10.96 -3.91 -1.33
CA TYR A 45 9.79 -3.07 -1.64
C TYR A 45 8.63 -3.88 -2.23
N ARG A 46 8.92 -4.84 -3.12
CA ARG A 46 7.90 -5.78 -3.63
C ARG A 46 7.32 -6.67 -2.54
N GLY A 47 8.13 -7.05 -1.55
CA GLY A 47 7.69 -7.79 -0.37
C GLY A 47 6.67 -7.00 0.46
N ILE A 48 6.90 -5.69 0.65
CA ILE A 48 5.92 -4.80 1.33
C ILE A 48 4.63 -4.72 0.51
N ALA A 49 4.73 -4.45 -0.79
CA ALA A 49 3.57 -4.33 -1.67
C ALA A 49 2.70 -5.59 -1.65
N ARG A 50 3.33 -6.77 -1.70
CA ARG A 50 2.65 -8.06 -1.59
C ARG A 50 1.89 -8.20 -0.28
N LYS A 51 2.53 -7.92 0.86
CA LYS A 51 1.89 -8.03 2.19
C LYS A 51 0.64 -7.14 2.30
N LEU A 52 0.72 -5.92 1.78
CA LEU A 52 -0.41 -4.98 1.77
C LEU A 52 -1.56 -5.46 0.86
N ALA A 53 -1.24 -5.92 -0.35
CA ALA A 53 -2.24 -6.46 -1.28
C ALA A 53 -2.94 -7.70 -0.72
N GLU A 54 -2.18 -8.62 -0.10
CA GLU A 54 -2.73 -9.80 0.56
C GLU A 54 -3.61 -9.45 1.76
N ALA A 55 -3.20 -8.47 2.59
CA ALA A 55 -4.02 -7.98 3.70
C ALA A 55 -5.37 -7.44 3.21
N ARG A 56 -5.36 -6.61 2.15
CA ARG A 56 -6.58 -6.09 1.53
C ARG A 56 -7.47 -7.17 0.93
N GLY A 57 -6.86 -8.19 0.32
CA GLY A 57 -7.59 -9.35 -0.22
C GLY A 57 -8.35 -10.10 0.87
N ARG A 58 -7.74 -10.28 2.05
CA ARG A 58 -8.40 -10.92 3.21
C ARG A 58 -9.56 -10.08 3.77
N GLU A 59 -9.43 -8.76 3.80
CA GLU A 59 -10.52 -7.86 4.22
C GLU A 59 -11.77 -8.00 3.34
N LYS A 60 -11.58 -8.10 2.02
CA LYS A 60 -12.70 -8.23 1.05
C LYS A 60 -13.35 -9.61 1.04
N GLY A 61 -12.66 -10.64 1.54
CA GLY A 61 -13.12 -12.03 1.54
C GLY A 61 -13.72 -12.52 2.87
N GLY A 62 -13.81 -11.65 3.88
CA GLY A 62 -14.51 -11.97 5.14
C GLY A 62 -16.02 -12.15 4.92
N PRO A 63 -16.70 -12.98 5.74
CA PRO A 63 -18.14 -13.19 5.61
C PRO A 63 -18.86 -11.83 5.70
N SER A 64 -19.58 -11.48 4.63
CA SER A 64 -20.48 -10.32 4.56
C SER A 64 -21.71 -10.53 5.42
#